data_AF-A0A7W1PKR3-F1
#
_entry.id   AF-A0A7W1PKR3-F1
#
_cell.length_a   1.000
_cell.length_b   1.000
_cell.length_c   1.000
_cell.angle_alpha   90.00
_cell.angle_beta   90.00
_cell.angle_gamma   90.00
#
_symmetry.space_group_name_H-M   'P 1'
#
loop_
_entity.id
_entity.type
_entity.pdbx_description
1 polymer ?
#
loop_
_entity_poly.entity_id
_entity_poly.type
_entity_poly.pdbx_seq_one_letter_code
_entity_poly.pdbx_strand_id
1 'polypeptide(L)' 'IASGGVSSLADLRQIADAGLAGAIVGRALYEGRFDLREALEAVGSRLKSI' A
#
# COMPACT_ATOMS: atom_id res chain seq x y z
N ILE A 1 2.45 -9.95 6.99
CA ILE A 1 1.69 -8.68 7.01
C ILE A 1 2.57 -7.61 7.64
N ALA A 2 2.75 -6.46 6.99
CA ALA A 2 3.42 -5.31 7.60
C ALA A 2 2.44 -4.57 8.52
N SER A 3 2.80 -4.39 9.79
CA SER A 3 1.93 -3.83 10.82
C SER A 3 2.38 -2.41 11.19
N GLY A 4 1.94 -1.41 10.43
CA GLY A 4 2.21 0.01 10.68
C GLY A 4 3.45 0.58 10.00
N GLY A 5 3.57 1.91 9.99
CA GLY A 5 4.69 2.63 9.37
C GLY A 5 4.52 3.01 7.90
N VAL A 6 3.41 2.62 7.26
CA VAL A 6 3.10 3.09 5.90
C VAL A 6 2.78 4.57 5.93
N SER A 7 3.67 5.36 5.35
CA SER A 7 3.65 6.82 5.37
C SER A 7 3.60 7.42 3.96
N SER A 8 3.88 6.60 2.94
CA SER A 8 3.96 6.98 1.54
C SER A 8 3.59 5.81 0.60
N LEU A 9 3.34 6.13 -0.68
CA LEU A 9 3.16 5.11 -1.72
C LEU A 9 4.43 4.28 -1.98
N ALA A 10 5.62 4.80 -1.65
CA ALA A 10 6.87 4.06 -1.78
C ALA A 10 6.97 2.91 -0.76
N ASP A 11 6.44 3.11 0.45
CA ASP A 11 6.35 2.06 1.46
C ASP A 11 5.47 0.90 0.96
N LEU A 12 4.33 1.23 0.34
CA LEU A 12 3.43 0.24 -0.25
C LEU A 12 4.08 -0.59 -1.36
N ARG A 13 4.85 0.06 -2.24
CA ARG A 13 5.60 -0.61 -3.31
C ARG A 13 6.65 -1.56 -2.74
N GLN A 14 7.43 -1.12 -1.74
CA GLN A 14 8.42 -1.96 -1.08
C GLN A 14 7.79 -3.18 -0.41
N ILE A 15 6.63 -3.01 0.25
CA ILE A 15 5.91 -4.12 0.88
C ILE A 15 5.41 -5.11 -0.18
N ALA A 16 4.89 -4.63 -1.30
CA ALA A 16 4.47 -5.47 -2.42
C ALA A 16 5.65 -6.23 -3.05
N ASP A 17 6.79 -5.56 -3.24
CA ASP A 17 8.01 -6.15 -3.81
C ASP A 17 8.63 -7.19 -2.87
N ALA A 18 8.54 -6.98 -1.56
CA ALA A 18 8.95 -7.96 -0.55
C ALA A 18 8.02 -9.18 -0.48
N GLY A 19 6.96 -9.25 -1.29
CA GLY A 19 6.08 -10.40 -1.40
C GLY A 19 5.15 -10.60 -0.19
N LEU A 20 4.92 -9.55 0.61
CA LEU A 20 4.02 -9.65 1.75
C LEU A 20 2.56 -9.75 1.26
N ALA A 21 1.78 -10.58 1.95
CA ALA A 21 0.36 -10.75 1.67
C ALA A 21 -0.51 -9.50 1.94
N GLY A 22 0.01 -8.49 2.64
CA GLY A 22 -0.73 -7.27 2.94
C GLY A 22 -0.02 -6.31 3.89
N ALA A 23 -0.54 -5.08 3.94
CA ALA A 23 -0.10 -3.99 4.79
C ALA A 23 -1.32 -3.34 5.47
N ILE A 24 -1.15 -2.85 6.71
CA ILE A 24 -2.16 -2.06 7.41
C ILE A 24 -1.81 -0.57 7.27
N VAL A 25 -2.72 0.20 6.68
CA VAL A 25 -2.57 1.65 6.47
C VAL A 25 -3.60 2.39 7.33
N GLY A 26 -3.12 3.33 8.16
CA GLY A 26 -3.96 4.12 9.06
C GLY A 26 -3.73 5.61 8.87
N ARG A 27 -2.90 6.21 9.74
CA ARG A 27 -2.68 7.67 9.83
C ARG A 27 -2.44 8.36 8.48
N ALA A 28 -1.72 7.75 7.55
CA ALA A 28 -1.44 8.33 6.24
C ALA A 28 -2.71 8.62 5.41
N LEU A 29 -3.75 7.79 5.53
CA LEU A 29 -5.05 8.03 4.90
C LEU A 29 -5.82 9.14 5.61
N TYR A 30 -5.81 9.15 6.95
CA TYR A 30 -6.48 10.21 7.72
C TYR A 30 -5.87 11.59 7.51
N GLU A 31 -4.55 11.66 7.32
CA GLU A 31 -3.81 12.90 7.04
C GLU A 31 -3.85 13.29 5.55
N GLY A 32 -4.47 12.49 4.68
CA GLY A 32 -4.58 12.79 3.25
C GLY A 32 -3.24 12.78 2.51
N ARG A 33 -2.25 12.02 2.99
CA ARG A 33 -0.94 11.91 2.31
C ARG A 33 -1.04 11.21 0.94
N PHE A 34 -2.03 10.33 0.85
CA PHE A 34 -2.52 9.69 -0.36
C PHE A 34 -3.92 9.14 -0.04
N ASP A 35 -4.71 8.87 -1.07
CA ASP A 35 -6.03 8.25 -0.93
C ASP A 35 -5.98 6.72 -1.17
N LEU A 36 -7.12 6.06 -0.91
CA LEU A 36 -7.24 4.61 -1.08
C LEU A 36 -7.01 4.17 -2.54
N ARG A 37 -7.43 4.98 -3.52
CA ARG A 37 -7.24 4.66 -4.94
C ARG A 37 -5.76 4.73 -5.30
N GLU A 38 -5.06 5.77 -4.91
CA GLU A 38 -3.61 5.92 -5.13
C GLU A 38 -2.83 4.76 -4.48
N ALA A 39 -3.24 4.34 -3.28
CA ALA A 39 -2.66 3.20 -2.59
C ALA A 39 -2.85 1.89 -3.37
N LEU A 40 -4.07 1.65 -3.87
CA LEU A 40 -4.39 0.48 -4.69
C LEU A 40 -3.67 0.51 -6.03
N GLU A 41 -3.56 1.65 -6.70
CA GLU A 41 -2.81 1.80 -7.96
C GLU A 41 -1.31 1.58 -7.75
N ALA A 42 -0.74 2.03 -6.62
CA ALA A 42 0.67 1.85 -6.30
C ALA A 42 1.08 0.38 -6.16
N VAL A 43 0.17 -0.51 -5.76
CA VAL A 43 0.39 -1.97 -5.66
C VAL A 43 -0.30 -2.76 -6.78
N GLY A 44 -1.28 -2.14 -7.44
CA GLY A 44 -2.22 -2.71 -8.40
C GLY A 44 -1.74 -2.56 -9.84
N SER A 45 -0.62 -3.20 -10.15
CA SER A 45 -0.27 -3.61 -11.53
C SER A 45 -0.08 -5.14 -11.64
N ARG A 46 -0.41 -5.89 -10.57
CA ARG A 46 -0.27 -7.36 -10.51
C ARG A 46 -1.55 -8.13 -10.16
N LEU A 47 -2.70 -7.46 -10.07
CA LEU A 47 -4.02 -8.12 -10.08
C LEU A 47 -4.34 -8.58 -11.51
N LYS A 48 -3.53 -9.50 -12.04
CA LYS A 48 -3.90 -10.24 -13.24
C LYS A 48 -5.04 -11.20 -12.85
N SER A 49 -6.20 -10.92 -13.41
CA SER A 49 -7.13 -11.89 -14.00
C SER A 49 -7.05 -13.30 -13.42
N ILE A 50 -7.95 -13.61 -12.49
CA ILE A 50 -8.51 -14.95 -12.30
C ILE A 50 -10.00 -14.83 -12.55
#